data_AF-A0A3M2D5P8-F1
#
_entry.id   AF-A0A3M2D5P8-F1
#
_cell.length_a   1.000
_cell.length_b   1.000
_cell.length_c   1.000
_cell.angle_alpha   90.00
_cell.angle_beta   90.00
_cell.angle_gamma   90.00
#
_symmetry.space_group_name_H-M   'P 1'
#
loop_
_entity.id
_entity.type
_entity.pdbx_description
1 polymer ?
#
loop_
_entity_poly.entity_id
_entity_poly.type
_entity_poly.pdbx_seq_one_letter_code
_entity_poly.pdbx_strand_id
1 'polypeptide(L)'
;MKIAAAVFVLFMFAVMRSFGQDEEEPKDLSPPAPKILVERDKKQIDSAGNVKKQAEIAILLMEEKLQQAELSVDQQNYRDALNALGNYHALLDYSLEILIENVEKDKRTFRALKDFEISLRKHSPRLELLRRKMPYSYGWHVQKLIRIVREARTKAVEPMYG
;
A
#
# COMPACT_ATOMS: atom_id res chain seq x y z
N MET A 1 21.30 -45.24 23.28
CA MET A 1 20.86 -43.83 23.19
C MET A 1 20.94 -43.33 21.75
N LYS A 2 19.96 -43.65 20.88
CA LYS A 2 19.91 -43.14 19.50
C LYS A 2 18.47 -42.88 19.00
N ILE A 3 17.47 -42.93 19.88
CA ILE A 3 16.05 -42.79 19.50
C ILE A 3 15.50 -41.41 19.92
N ALA A 4 16.09 -40.74 20.91
CA ALA A 4 15.61 -39.45 21.40
C ALA A 4 15.91 -38.26 20.46
N ALA A 5 16.90 -38.37 19.57
CA ALA A 5 17.29 -37.29 18.66
C ALA A 5 16.37 -37.17 17.42
N ALA A 6 15.67 -38.23 17.05
CA ALA A 6 14.85 -38.26 15.84
C ALA A 6 13.49 -37.57 16.01
N VAL A 7 12.96 -37.50 17.25
CA VAL A 7 11.65 -36.89 17.52
C VAL A 7 11.73 -35.35 17.55
N PHE A 8 12.91 -34.78 17.85
CA PHE A 8 13.09 -33.33 17.92
C PHE A 8 13.22 -32.67 16.55
N VAL A 9 13.69 -33.40 15.53
CA VAL A 9 13.84 -32.87 14.16
C VAL A 9 12.50 -32.82 13.42
N LEU A 10 11.52 -33.65 13.81
CA LEU A 10 10.19 -33.65 13.17
C LEU A 10 9.31 -32.47 13.64
N PHE A 11 9.61 -31.83 14.77
CA PHE A 11 8.80 -30.74 15.33
C PHE A 11 9.19 -29.35 14.80
N MET A 12 10.37 -29.20 14.19
CA MET A 12 10.80 -27.91 13.62
C MET A 12 10.31 -27.64 12.20
N PHE A 13 9.75 -28.62 11.50
CA PHE A 13 9.22 -28.42 10.14
C PHE A 13 7.72 -28.04 10.08
N ALA A 14 7.06 -27.85 11.23
CA ALA A 14 5.63 -27.53 11.27
C ALA A 14 5.30 -26.02 11.30
N VAL A 15 6.28 -25.11 11.32
CA VAL A 15 6.03 -23.68 11.63
C VAL A 15 6.03 -22.74 10.41
N MET A 16 6.31 -23.21 9.21
CA MET A 16 6.52 -22.29 8.06
C MET A 16 5.54 -22.49 6.91
N ARG A 17 4.23 -22.47 7.19
CA ARG A 17 3.20 -22.10 6.20
C ARG A 17 2.01 -21.43 6.89
N SER A 18 2.23 -20.24 7.46
CA SER A 18 1.14 -19.28 7.60
C SER A 18 0.86 -18.68 6.22
N PHE A 19 0.22 -19.46 5.33
CA PHE A 19 -0.49 -18.88 4.20
C PHE A 19 -1.63 -18.06 4.79
N GLY A 20 -1.65 -16.77 4.44
CA GLY A 20 -2.72 -15.86 4.86
C GLY A 20 -4.06 -16.50 4.56
N GLN A 21 -4.93 -16.57 5.56
CA GLN A 21 -6.32 -16.90 5.33
C GLN A 21 -6.85 -15.82 4.39
N ASP A 22 -7.25 -16.20 3.18
CA ASP A 22 -8.10 -15.36 2.35
C ASP A 22 -9.37 -15.12 3.17
N GLU A 23 -9.42 -13.96 3.84
CA GLU A 23 -10.59 -13.51 4.60
C GLU A 23 -11.77 -13.51 3.65
N GLU A 24 -12.70 -14.45 3.85
CA GLU A 24 -13.92 -14.56 3.09
C GLU A 24 -14.65 -13.21 3.13
N GLU A 25 -14.94 -12.65 1.95
CA GLU A 25 -15.50 -11.30 1.83
C GLU A 25 -16.86 -11.24 2.56
N PRO A 26 -17.02 -10.38 3.59
CA PRO A 26 -18.27 -10.29 4.32
C PRO A 26 -19.45 -9.97 3.40
N LYS A 27 -20.61 -10.58 3.67
CA LYS A 27 -21.81 -10.48 2.81
C LYS A 27 -22.47 -9.09 2.80
N ASP A 28 -22.15 -8.23 3.76
CA ASP A 28 -22.81 -6.92 3.97
C ASP A 28 -21.81 -5.75 3.81
N LEU A 29 -21.00 -5.82 2.77
CA LEU A 29 -20.03 -4.77 2.47
C LEU A 29 -20.60 -3.72 1.52
N SER A 30 -20.11 -2.49 1.71
CA SER A 30 -20.32 -1.44 0.71
C SER A 30 -19.58 -1.80 -0.58
N PRO A 31 -20.05 -1.35 -1.76
CA PRO A 31 -19.32 -1.58 -3.00
C PRO A 31 -17.90 -1.01 -2.92
N PRO A 32 -16.87 -1.77 -3.37
CA PRO A 32 -15.50 -1.28 -3.39
C PRO A 32 -15.42 -0.03 -4.27
N ALA A 33 -14.54 0.90 -3.92
CA ALA A 33 -14.24 2.02 -4.79
C ALA A 33 -13.43 1.55 -6.01
N PRO A 34 -13.70 2.11 -7.20
CA PRO A 34 -12.89 1.81 -8.36
C PRO A 34 -11.48 2.37 -8.15
N LYS A 35 -10.47 1.59 -8.56
CA LYS A 35 -9.10 2.05 -8.68
C LYS A 35 -8.95 2.88 -9.95
N ILE A 36 -9.07 4.20 -9.85
CA ILE A 36 -8.98 5.08 -11.02
C ILE A 36 -7.71 5.91 -10.92
N LEU A 37 -6.79 5.71 -11.87
CA LEU A 37 -5.69 6.63 -12.09
C LEU A 37 -6.21 7.78 -12.94
N VAL A 38 -6.37 8.96 -12.32
CA VAL A 38 -6.84 10.15 -13.02
C VAL A 38 -5.79 10.60 -14.03
N GLU A 39 -6.19 10.81 -15.29
CA GLU A 39 -5.27 11.15 -16.39
C GLU A 39 -4.43 12.40 -16.09
N ARG A 40 -5.03 13.40 -15.44
CA ARG A 40 -4.32 14.61 -14.98
C ARG A 40 -3.17 14.27 -14.02
N ASP A 41 -3.40 13.34 -13.10
CA ASP A 41 -2.44 12.97 -12.06
C ASP A 41 -1.32 12.12 -12.67
N LYS A 42 -1.67 11.18 -13.56
CA LYS A 42 -0.71 10.42 -14.37
C LYS A 42 0.19 11.34 -15.18
N LYS A 43 -0.38 12.29 -15.92
CA LYS A 43 0.37 13.22 -16.76
C LYS A 43 1.35 14.08 -15.95
N GLN A 44 0.99 14.46 -14.72
CA GLN A 44 1.87 15.22 -13.83
C GLN A 44 3.10 14.39 -13.43
N ILE A 45 2.92 13.11 -13.12
CA ILE A 45 4.03 12.19 -12.84
C ILE A 45 4.89 12.03 -14.11
N ASP A 46 4.29 11.68 -15.24
CA ASP A 46 5.02 11.37 -16.47
C ASP A 46 5.85 12.56 -16.98
N SER A 47 5.33 13.77 -16.80
CA SER A 47 5.97 15.01 -17.26
C SER A 47 7.05 15.55 -16.32
N ALA A 48 7.32 14.89 -15.18
CA ALA A 48 8.24 15.39 -14.15
C ALA A 48 9.72 15.41 -14.58
N GLY A 49 10.05 14.69 -15.66
CA GLY A 49 11.35 14.71 -16.33
C GLY A 49 12.42 13.80 -15.71
N ASN A 50 12.38 13.50 -14.42
CA ASN A 50 13.25 12.49 -13.80
C ASN A 50 12.55 11.74 -12.65
N VAL A 51 13.09 10.56 -12.34
CA VAL A 51 12.54 9.60 -11.36
C VAL A 51 12.40 10.19 -9.96
N LYS A 52 13.32 11.05 -9.55
CA LYS A 52 13.24 11.73 -8.26
C LYS A 52 12.01 12.64 -8.20
N LYS A 53 11.81 13.48 -9.22
CA LYS A 53 10.64 14.36 -9.31
C LYS A 53 9.35 13.56 -9.48
N GLN A 54 9.38 12.44 -10.21
CA GLN A 54 8.25 11.52 -10.32
C GLN A 54 7.81 11.01 -8.93
N ALA A 55 8.76 10.55 -8.10
CA ALA A 55 8.47 10.14 -6.73
C ALA A 55 7.91 11.29 -5.88
N GLU A 56 8.51 12.48 -5.94
CA GLU A 56 8.04 13.66 -5.20
C GLU A 56 6.59 14.02 -5.56
N ILE A 57 6.25 14.07 -6.85
CA ILE A 57 4.90 14.36 -7.33
C ILE A 57 3.92 13.25 -6.92
N ALA A 58 4.31 11.99 -7.07
CA ALA A 58 3.49 10.85 -6.65
C ALA A 58 3.15 10.91 -5.16
N ILE A 59 4.14 11.20 -4.31
CA ILE A 59 3.96 11.36 -2.85
C ILE A 59 2.96 12.48 -2.55
N LEU A 60 3.09 13.63 -3.21
CA LEU A 60 2.19 14.77 -3.03
C LEU A 60 0.75 14.44 -3.44
N LEU A 61 0.55 13.77 -4.57
CA LEU A 61 -0.77 13.37 -5.05
C LEU A 61 -1.41 12.34 -4.12
N MET A 62 -0.64 11.35 -3.64
CA MET A 62 -1.13 10.39 -2.65
C MET A 62 -1.49 11.08 -1.33
N GLU A 63 -0.68 12.02 -0.87
CA GLU A 63 -0.97 12.83 0.32
C GLU A 63 -2.29 13.61 0.15
N GLU A 64 -2.52 14.23 -1.01
CA GLU A 64 -3.78 14.92 -1.34
C GLU A 64 -4.99 13.97 -1.23
N LYS A 65 -4.90 12.76 -1.82
CA LYS A 65 -6.02 11.79 -1.76
C LYS A 65 -6.27 11.28 -0.35
N LEU A 66 -5.23 11.11 0.44
CA LEU A 66 -5.36 10.71 1.84
C LEU A 66 -6.03 11.82 2.67
N GLN A 67 -5.65 13.08 2.47
CA GLN A 67 -6.29 14.23 3.11
C GLN A 67 -7.77 14.37 2.69
N GLN A 68 -8.09 14.18 1.41
CA GLN A 68 -9.47 14.16 0.94
C GLN A 68 -10.28 13.07 1.66
N ALA A 69 -9.73 11.86 1.79
CA ALA A 69 -10.40 10.78 2.49
C ALA A 69 -10.66 11.11 3.98
N GLU A 70 -9.69 11.75 4.65
CA GLU A 70 -9.84 12.22 6.03
C GLU A 70 -10.96 13.23 6.18
N LEU A 71 -11.00 14.24 5.32
CA LEU A 71 -12.06 15.25 5.30
C LEU A 71 -13.44 14.62 5.05
N SER A 72 -13.55 13.70 4.08
CA SER A 72 -14.80 13.00 3.79
C SER A 72 -15.27 12.13 4.94
N VAL A 73 -14.36 11.44 5.65
CA VAL A 73 -14.71 10.67 6.86
C VAL A 73 -15.23 11.57 7.97
N ASP A 74 -14.58 12.70 8.21
CA ASP A 74 -15.01 13.65 9.25
C ASP A 74 -16.40 14.24 8.94
N GLN A 75 -16.77 14.30 7.66
CA GLN A 75 -18.10 14.68 7.17
C GLN A 75 -19.10 13.51 7.10
N GLN A 76 -18.70 12.30 7.51
CA GLN A 76 -19.50 11.07 7.38
C GLN A 76 -19.83 10.66 5.92
N ASN A 77 -19.13 11.25 4.95
CA ASN A 77 -19.24 10.95 3.51
C ASN A 77 -18.35 9.76 3.14
N TYR A 78 -18.67 8.56 3.65
CA TYR A 78 -17.80 7.38 3.52
C TYR A 78 -17.60 6.86 2.10
N ARG A 79 -18.59 7.07 1.20
CA ARG A 79 -18.46 6.73 -0.22
C ARG A 79 -17.38 7.55 -0.90
N ASP A 80 -17.35 8.85 -0.63
CA ASP A 80 -16.34 9.76 -1.18
C ASP A 80 -14.97 9.49 -0.60
N ALA A 81 -14.92 9.16 0.70
CA ALA A 81 -13.69 8.71 1.33
C ALA A 81 -13.12 7.45 0.64
N LEU A 82 -13.97 6.45 0.36
CA LEU A 82 -13.52 5.27 -0.39
C LEU A 82 -13.09 5.61 -1.81
N ASN A 83 -13.78 6.51 -2.52
CA ASN A 83 -13.37 6.94 -3.86
C ASN A 83 -11.99 7.61 -3.84
N ALA A 84 -11.73 8.50 -2.87
CA ALA A 84 -10.42 9.10 -2.68
C ALA A 84 -9.34 8.04 -2.39
N LEU A 85 -9.64 7.06 -1.54
CA LEU A 85 -8.73 5.93 -1.26
C LEU A 85 -8.53 4.99 -2.46
N GLY A 86 -9.52 4.86 -3.35
CA GLY A 86 -9.39 4.14 -4.62
C GLY A 86 -8.38 4.82 -5.55
N ASN A 87 -8.44 6.16 -5.64
CA ASN A 87 -7.49 6.95 -6.41
C ASN A 87 -6.08 6.93 -5.78
N TYR A 88 -5.99 7.00 -4.45
CA TYR A 88 -4.73 6.81 -3.71
C TYR A 88 -4.07 5.49 -4.09
N HIS A 89 -4.86 4.41 -4.11
CA HIS A 89 -4.38 3.07 -4.44
C HIS A 89 -3.88 2.99 -5.88
N ALA A 90 -4.60 3.58 -6.83
CA ALA A 90 -4.15 3.63 -8.23
C ALA A 90 -2.82 4.40 -8.39
N LEU A 91 -2.66 5.51 -7.67
CA LEU A 91 -1.39 6.27 -7.63
C LEU A 91 -0.25 5.45 -7.02
N LEU A 92 -0.52 4.70 -5.95
CA LEU A 92 0.44 3.81 -5.31
C LEU A 92 0.96 2.76 -6.28
N ASP A 93 0.06 2.01 -6.92
CA ASP A 93 0.42 0.93 -7.85
C ASP A 93 1.26 1.49 -9.01
N TYR A 94 0.77 2.55 -9.66
CA TYR A 94 1.43 3.20 -10.79
C TYR A 94 2.83 3.71 -10.44
N SER A 95 2.94 4.42 -9.32
CA SER A 95 4.21 5.05 -8.94
C SER A 95 5.23 4.03 -8.49
N LEU A 96 4.81 2.99 -7.76
CA LEU A 96 5.71 1.94 -7.32
C LEU A 96 6.31 1.18 -8.51
N GLU A 97 5.51 0.88 -9.53
CA GLU A 97 5.96 0.23 -10.76
C GLU A 97 7.08 1.04 -11.44
N ILE A 98 6.84 2.34 -11.70
CA ILE A 98 7.84 3.23 -12.29
C ILE A 98 9.13 3.26 -11.46
N LEU A 99 9.02 3.36 -10.14
CA LEU A 99 10.19 3.49 -9.27
C LEU A 99 11.01 2.21 -9.20
N ILE A 100 10.36 1.04 -9.15
CA ILE A 100 11.07 -0.26 -9.18
C ILE A 100 11.79 -0.44 -10.51
N GLU A 101 11.11 -0.23 -11.64
CA GLU A 101 11.72 -0.36 -12.96
C GLU A 101 12.95 0.54 -13.14
N ASN A 102 12.93 1.74 -12.57
CA ASN A 102 14.05 2.67 -12.64
C ASN A 102 15.21 2.27 -11.72
N VAL A 103 14.93 1.70 -10.54
CA VAL A 103 15.97 1.21 -9.63
C VAL A 103 16.68 -0.01 -10.21
N GLU A 104 15.96 -0.89 -10.90
CA GLU A 104 16.56 -2.04 -11.61
C GLU A 104 17.52 -1.59 -12.71
N LYS A 105 17.23 -0.48 -13.39
CA LYS A 105 18.07 0.08 -14.47
C LYS A 105 19.23 0.93 -13.94
N ASP A 106 18.98 1.78 -12.94
CA ASP A 106 19.98 2.66 -12.34
C ASP A 106 19.81 2.74 -10.82
N LYS A 107 20.74 2.11 -10.10
CA LYS A 107 20.78 2.12 -8.62
C LYS A 107 20.91 3.52 -8.00
N ARG A 108 21.24 4.57 -8.76
CA ARG A 108 21.23 5.96 -8.24
C ARG A 108 19.81 6.45 -7.94
N THR A 109 18.78 5.85 -8.54
CA THR A 109 17.37 6.21 -8.33
C THR A 109 16.79 5.65 -7.03
N PHE A 110 17.57 4.84 -6.31
CA PHE A 110 17.21 4.23 -5.02
C PHE A 110 16.75 5.23 -3.97
N ARG A 111 17.34 6.43 -3.96
CA ARG A 111 16.93 7.49 -3.03
C ARG A 111 15.46 7.86 -3.23
N ALA A 112 14.99 7.90 -4.49
CA ALA A 112 13.60 8.20 -4.79
C ALA A 112 12.65 7.10 -4.28
N LEU A 113 13.01 5.82 -4.48
CA LEU A 113 12.25 4.69 -3.95
C LEU A 113 12.25 4.66 -2.40
N LYS A 114 13.37 5.03 -1.78
CA LYS A 114 13.46 5.18 -0.31
C LYS A 114 12.57 6.29 0.22
N ASP A 115 12.59 7.46 -0.41
CA ASP A 115 11.75 8.59 -0.01
C ASP A 115 10.26 8.23 -0.16
N PHE A 116 9.91 7.48 -1.20
CA PHE A 116 8.58 6.91 -1.41
C PHE A 116 8.18 5.94 -0.29
N GLU A 117 9.01 4.97 0.07
CA GLU A 117 8.73 4.06 1.20
C GLU A 117 8.53 4.81 2.52
N ILE A 118 9.37 5.80 2.80
CA ILE A 118 9.28 6.60 4.01
C ILE A 118 7.95 7.36 4.05
N SER A 119 7.47 7.87 2.92
CA SER A 119 6.13 8.47 2.83
C SER A 119 5.03 7.46 3.13
N LEU A 120 5.05 6.26 2.53
CA LEU A 120 4.06 5.21 2.81
C LEU A 120 4.04 4.80 4.29
N ARG A 121 5.20 4.80 4.96
CA ARG A 121 5.30 4.56 6.40
C ARG A 121 4.54 5.63 7.19
N LYS A 122 4.62 6.91 6.78
CA LYS A 122 3.88 8.01 7.40
C LYS A 122 2.37 7.93 7.12
N HIS A 123 1.96 7.41 5.96
CA HIS A 123 0.54 7.24 5.62
C HIS A 123 -0.11 6.09 6.40
N SER A 124 0.66 5.05 6.75
CA SER A 124 0.16 3.86 7.46
C SER A 124 -0.69 4.15 8.72
N PRO A 125 -0.24 4.94 9.70
CA PRO A 125 -1.06 5.25 10.88
C PRO A 125 -2.33 6.05 10.57
N ARG A 126 -2.34 6.84 9.49
CA ARG A 126 -3.51 7.63 9.07
C ARG A 126 -4.57 6.75 8.42
N LEU A 127 -4.17 5.79 7.60
CA LEU A 127 -5.07 4.77 7.07
C LEU A 127 -5.71 3.93 8.20
N GLU A 128 -4.94 3.58 9.23
CA GLU A 128 -5.47 2.90 10.43
C GLU A 128 -6.50 3.77 11.17
N LEU A 129 -6.30 5.08 11.23
CA LEU A 129 -7.27 6.01 11.82
C LEU A 129 -8.56 6.07 11.00
N LEU A 130 -8.46 6.18 9.66
CA LEU A 130 -9.61 6.14 8.76
C LEU A 130 -10.41 4.85 8.93
N ARG A 131 -9.74 3.70 8.96
CA ARG A 131 -10.37 2.39 9.19
C ARG A 131 -11.19 2.36 10.48
N ARG A 132 -10.67 2.97 11.56
CA ARG A 132 -11.34 3.02 12.87
C ARG A 132 -12.53 3.97 12.91
N LYS A 133 -12.49 5.06 12.13
CA LYS A 133 -13.56 6.06 12.07
C LYS A 133 -14.73 5.63 11.17
N MET A 134 -14.49 4.76 10.19
CA MET A 134 -15.52 4.29 9.27
C MET A 134 -16.36 3.14 9.85
N PRO A 135 -17.64 3.03 9.47
CA PRO A 135 -18.43 1.81 9.72
C PRO A 135 -17.78 0.58 9.11
N TYR A 136 -18.05 -0.59 9.68
CA TYR A 136 -17.44 -1.86 9.27
C TYR A 136 -17.50 -2.12 7.74
N SER A 137 -18.67 -1.87 7.14
CA SER A 137 -18.92 -2.09 5.71
C SER A 137 -18.04 -1.26 4.76
N TYR A 138 -17.47 -0.14 5.24
CA TYR A 138 -16.50 0.70 4.53
C TYR A 138 -15.08 0.45 5.02
N GLY A 139 -14.89 0.33 6.34
CA GLY A 139 -13.60 0.14 6.99
C GLY A 139 -12.89 -1.15 6.56
N TRP A 140 -13.62 -2.18 6.14
CA TRP A 140 -13.03 -3.40 5.58
C TRP A 140 -12.20 -3.14 4.32
N HIS A 141 -12.64 -2.24 3.44
CA HIS A 141 -11.87 -1.86 2.24
C HIS A 141 -10.59 -1.10 2.62
N VAL A 142 -10.65 -0.28 3.67
CA VAL A 142 -9.46 0.39 4.21
C VAL A 142 -8.48 -0.63 4.80
N GLN A 143 -8.97 -1.68 5.47
CA GLN A 143 -8.13 -2.78 5.96
C GLN A 143 -7.39 -3.50 4.83
N LYS A 144 -8.05 -3.73 3.68
CA LYS A 144 -7.39 -4.24 2.47
C LYS A 144 -6.31 -3.29 1.97
N LEU A 145 -6.61 -1.99 1.88
CA LEU A 145 -5.63 -0.99 1.44
C LEU A 145 -4.41 -0.91 2.38
N ILE A 146 -4.61 -1.02 3.70
CA ILE A 146 -3.51 -1.05 4.68
C ILE A 146 -2.56 -2.23 4.41
N ARG A 147 -3.09 -3.42 4.10
CA ARG A 147 -2.27 -4.58 3.72
C ARG A 147 -1.45 -4.29 2.46
N ILE A 148 -2.09 -3.68 1.45
CA ILE A 148 -1.42 -3.34 0.19
C ILE A 148 -0.33 -2.30 0.39
N VAL A 149 -0.55 -1.29 1.24
CA VAL A 149 0.49 -0.32 1.60
C VAL A 149 1.66 -1.00 2.32
N ARG A 150 1.40 -1.99 3.18
CA ARG A 150 2.47 -2.78 3.82
C ARG A 150 3.26 -3.59 2.78
N GLU A 151 2.59 -4.24 1.84
CA GLU A 151 3.23 -4.99 0.74
C GLU A 151 4.04 -4.07 -0.18
N ALA A 152 3.50 -2.91 -0.55
CA ALA A 152 4.19 -1.90 -1.35
C ALA A 152 5.47 -1.40 -0.67
N ARG A 153 5.44 -1.22 0.67
CA ARG A 153 6.64 -0.89 1.44
C ARG A 153 7.65 -2.01 1.43
N THR A 154 7.24 -3.27 1.56
CA THR A 154 8.15 -4.41 1.42
C THR A 154 8.82 -4.41 0.04
N LYS A 155 8.03 -4.29 -1.04
CA LYS A 155 8.53 -4.21 -2.42
C LYS A 155 9.47 -3.03 -2.64
N ALA A 156 9.21 -1.88 -2.04
CA ALA A 156 10.09 -0.71 -2.15
C ALA A 156 11.43 -0.91 -1.42
N VAL A 157 11.46 -1.78 -0.40
CA VAL A 157 12.64 -2.08 0.40
C VAL A 157 13.48 -3.21 -0.18
N GLU A 158 12.88 -4.21 -0.83
CA GLU A 158 13.59 -5.38 -1.37
C GLU A 158 14.81 -5.04 -2.25
N PRO A 159 14.72 -4.09 -3.23
CA PRO A 159 15.88 -3.67 -4.03
C PRO A 159 17.03 -3.08 -3.21
N MET A 160 16.77 -2.74 -1.94
CA MET A 160 17.75 -2.14 -1.02
C MET A 160 18.69 -3.11 -0.37
N TYR A 161 18.29 -4.37 -0.28
CA TYR A 161 18.98 -5.33 0.55
C TYR A 161 19.54 -6.52 -0.22
N GLY A 162 19.20 -6.67 -1.51
CA GLY A 162 19.87 -7.58 -2.45
C GLY A 162 19.94 -9.03 -1.96
#